data_AF-A0A0E9LX41-F1
#
_entry.id   AF-A0A0E9LX41-F1
#
_cell.length_a   1.000
_cell.length_b   1.000
_cell.length_c   1.000
_cell.angle_alpha   90.00
_cell.angle_beta   90.00
_cell.angle_gamma   90.00
#
_symmetry.space_group_name_H-M   'P 1'
#
loop_
_entity.id
_entity.type
_entity.pdbx_description
1 polymer ?
#
loop_
_entity_poly.entity_id
_entity_poly.type
_entity_poly.pdbx_seq_one_letter_code
_entity_poly.pdbx_strand_id
1 'polypeptide(L)'
;MNGSMAFYNFTVVGTVTFGSEALDRGALLIDLEDARYALDMQNAAGEILGFQQEGYYHDAAALEMAHRFNQQHSSTDDEFAPVMKSLSRQGNMGLYVSMAQYWSVYISLLFVLTMGLVLWNAGLLGSLRRYGEFGVRLAMGEAKDHVFATLIYEAIAIGIIGTLIGTAFGLLFAWLLQTYGLNISGMMEGAP
;
A
#
# COMPACT_ATOMS: atom_id res chain seq x y z
N MET A 1 11.92 33.02 -13.05
CA MET A 1 11.10 32.39 -14.12
C MET A 1 10.29 33.50 -14.75
N ASN A 2 10.77 34.09 -15.85
CA ASN A 2 10.25 35.37 -16.35
C ASN A 2 9.15 35.23 -17.42
N GLY A 3 8.66 34.00 -17.68
CA GLY A 3 7.54 33.76 -18.59
C GLY A 3 7.74 34.30 -20.00
N SER A 4 9.00 34.48 -20.43
CA SER A 4 9.31 34.99 -21.75
C SER A 4 9.03 33.90 -22.79
N MET A 5 8.35 34.25 -23.89
CA MET A 5 8.12 33.32 -24.99
C MET A 5 9.45 33.07 -25.72
N ALA A 6 10.14 31.98 -25.37
CA ALA A 6 11.31 31.50 -26.07
C ALA A 6 10.89 30.48 -27.14
N PHE A 7 11.37 30.68 -28.36
CA PHE A 7 11.20 29.74 -29.46
C PHE A 7 12.45 28.86 -29.56
N TYR A 8 12.29 27.56 -29.41
CA TYR A 8 13.38 26.59 -29.49
C TYR A 8 13.00 25.45 -30.44
N ASN A 9 13.94 25.04 -31.29
CA ASN A 9 13.73 23.94 -32.24
C ASN A 9 14.32 22.67 -31.64
N PHE A 10 13.53 21.60 -31.57
CA PHE A 10 13.96 20.29 -31.11
C PHE A 10 14.02 19.29 -32.27
N THR A 11 14.95 18.33 -32.19
CA THR A 11 15.01 17.21 -33.13
C THR A 11 14.34 15.99 -32.51
N VAL A 12 13.38 15.39 -33.20
CA VAL A 12 12.72 14.16 -32.74
C VAL A 12 13.63 12.96 -32.96
N VAL A 13 13.97 12.26 -31.88
CA VAL A 13 14.85 11.07 -31.91
C VAL A 13 14.10 9.74 -31.80
N GLY A 14 12.83 9.78 -31.38
CA GLY A 14 12.00 8.59 -31.22
C GLY A 14 10.65 8.90 -30.58
N THR A 15 9.85 7.85 -30.40
CA THR A 15 8.53 7.90 -29.77
C THR A 15 8.46 6.91 -28.62
N VAL A 16 7.69 7.25 -27.59
CA VAL A 16 7.40 6.37 -26.45
C VAL A 16 5.90 6.21 -26.32
N THR A 17 5.46 5.02 -25.91
CA THR A 17 4.07 4.74 -25.58
C THR A 17 3.98 4.50 -24.07
N PHE A 18 3.25 5.37 -23.39
CA PHE A 18 3.01 5.32 -21.95
C PHE A 18 1.85 4.38 -21.59
N GLY A 19 0.98 4.06 -22.55
CA GLY A 19 -0.20 3.20 -22.31
C GLY A 19 -1.35 3.96 -21.64
N SER A 20 -1.37 5.28 -21.80
CA SER A 20 -2.44 6.17 -21.34
C SER A 20 -2.68 7.21 -22.42
N GLU A 21 -3.89 7.24 -22.98
CA GLU A 21 -4.20 8.10 -24.14
C GLU A 21 -3.98 9.60 -23.83
N ALA A 22 -4.14 9.99 -22.56
CA ALA A 22 -3.87 11.35 -22.09
C ALA A 22 -2.39 11.74 -22.17
N LEU A 23 -1.47 10.83 -21.85
CA LEU A 23 -0.03 11.07 -21.95
C LEU A 23 0.46 10.89 -23.39
N ASP A 24 -0.03 9.84 -24.07
CA ASP A 24 0.40 9.50 -25.43
C ASP A 24 0.06 10.59 -26.47
N ARG A 25 -1.00 11.37 -26.25
CA ARG A 25 -1.41 12.44 -27.17
C ARG A 25 -0.68 13.78 -27.00
N GLY A 26 0.01 14.01 -25.87
CA GLY A 26 0.49 15.36 -25.55
C GLY A 26 1.78 15.46 -24.74
N ALA A 27 2.34 14.35 -24.28
CA ALA A 27 3.59 14.37 -23.53
C ALA A 27 4.80 14.43 -24.46
N LEU A 28 5.78 15.26 -24.09
CA LEU A 28 7.10 15.33 -24.72
C LEU A 28 8.15 15.06 -23.65
N LEU A 29 9.09 14.17 -23.95
CA LEU A 29 10.27 13.93 -23.12
C LEU A 29 11.45 14.65 -23.75
N ILE A 30 12.07 15.54 -22.98
CA ILE A 30 13.22 16.33 -23.38
C ILE A 30 14.25 16.31 -22.25
N ASP A 31 15.51 16.58 -22.58
CA ASP A 31 16.55 16.74 -21.56
C ASP A 31 16.25 17.95 -20.67
N LEU A 32 16.60 17.85 -19.38
CA LEU A 32 16.34 18.91 -18.40
C LEU A 32 17.12 20.19 -18.73
N GLU A 33 18.34 20.06 -19.26
CA GLU A 33 19.17 21.21 -19.61
C GLU A 33 18.56 21.98 -20.79
N ASP A 34 18.12 21.28 -21.83
CA ASP A 34 17.42 21.87 -22.98
C ASP A 34 16.08 22.48 -22.57
N ALA A 35 15.31 21.82 -21.70
CA ALA A 35 14.07 22.35 -21.15
C ALA A 35 14.28 23.67 -20.41
N ARG A 36 15.36 23.78 -19.62
CA ARG A 36 15.72 24.99 -18.89
C ARG A 36 16.07 26.15 -19.82
N TYR A 37 16.77 25.86 -20.93
CA TYR A 37 17.05 26.87 -21.95
C TYR A 37 15.78 27.31 -22.68
N ALA A 38 14.94 26.36 -23.10
CA ALA A 38 13.72 26.63 -23.85
C ALA A 38 12.63 27.34 -23.02
N LEU A 39 12.61 27.16 -21.69
CA LEU A 39 11.61 27.77 -20.80
C LEU A 39 12.14 28.98 -19.99
N ASP A 40 13.38 29.42 -20.26
CA ASP A 40 14.03 30.50 -19.51
C ASP A 40 14.03 30.24 -17.98
N MET A 41 14.37 28.99 -17.61
CA MET A 41 14.40 28.45 -16.25
C MET A 41 15.83 28.16 -15.78
N GLN A 42 16.70 29.18 -15.79
CA GLN A 42 18.09 29.02 -15.38
C GLN A 42 18.21 28.46 -13.95
N ASN A 43 18.85 27.31 -13.83
CA ASN A 43 19.04 26.56 -12.58
C ASN A 43 17.76 26.34 -11.76
N ALA A 44 16.61 26.21 -12.43
CA ALA A 44 15.32 25.99 -11.79
C ALA A 44 14.67 24.68 -12.30
N ALA A 45 13.67 24.21 -11.57
CA ALA A 45 12.79 23.12 -11.95
C ALA A 45 11.38 23.44 -11.45
N GLY A 46 10.35 23.00 -12.18
CA GLY A 46 8.97 23.21 -11.76
C GLY A 46 8.61 22.35 -10.55
N GLU A 47 8.98 21.07 -10.59
CA GLU A 47 8.77 20.11 -9.52
C GLU A 47 9.95 19.14 -9.42
N ILE A 48 10.21 18.63 -8.22
CA ILE A 48 11.23 17.60 -7.98
C ILE A 48 10.52 16.40 -7.35
N LEU A 49 10.55 15.27 -8.05
CA LEU A 49 9.93 14.03 -7.59
C LEU A 49 10.88 13.27 -6.66
N GLY A 50 10.37 12.87 -5.49
CA GLY A 50 11.09 12.04 -4.53
C GLY A 50 10.56 10.61 -4.51
N PHE A 51 11.46 9.62 -4.58
CA PHE A 51 11.11 8.20 -4.58
C PHE A 51 11.70 7.49 -3.36
N GLN A 52 10.93 6.57 -2.78
CA GLN A 52 11.39 5.66 -1.72
C GLN A 52 11.99 4.40 -2.33
N GLN A 53 13.02 3.83 -1.69
CA GLN A 53 13.75 2.66 -2.21
C GLN A 53 12.96 1.35 -2.09
N GLU A 54 11.98 1.30 -1.19
CA GLU A 54 11.27 0.07 -0.80
C GLU A 54 10.23 -0.37 -1.84
N GLY A 55 10.04 0.38 -2.93
CA GLY A 55 9.08 0.07 -4.00
C GLY A 55 7.61 0.29 -3.64
N TYR A 56 7.31 0.56 -2.37
CA TYR A 56 5.97 0.89 -1.87
C TYR A 56 5.98 2.27 -1.19
N TYR A 57 4.84 2.95 -1.22
CA TYR A 57 4.69 4.27 -0.63
C TYR A 57 4.34 4.19 0.86
N HIS A 58 5.25 4.67 1.70
CA HIS A 58 5.05 4.81 3.15
C HIS A 58 4.62 6.23 3.51
N ASP A 59 3.31 6.41 3.71
CA ASP A 59 2.71 7.74 3.89
C ASP A 59 3.20 8.46 5.15
N ALA A 60 3.31 7.77 6.28
CA ALA A 60 3.77 8.38 7.53
C ALA A 60 5.19 8.93 7.42
N ALA A 61 6.10 8.18 6.78
CA ALA A 61 7.48 8.62 6.55
C ALA A 61 7.54 9.79 5.56
N ALA A 62 6.71 9.79 4.52
CA ALA A 62 6.62 10.88 3.56
C ALA A 62 6.08 12.17 4.20
N LEU A 63 5.07 12.06 5.07
CA LEU A 63 4.52 13.19 5.83
C LEU A 63 5.55 13.76 6.80
N GLU A 64 6.30 12.90 7.51
CA GLU A 64 7.36 13.35 8.41
C GLU A 64 8.47 14.08 7.64
N MET A 65 8.90 13.53 6.51
CA MET A 65 9.91 14.15 5.64
C MET A 65 9.44 15.52 5.13
N ALA A 66 8.21 15.60 4.63
CA ALA A 66 7.62 16.86 4.17
C ALA A 66 7.54 17.89 5.28
N HIS A 67 7.11 17.48 6.47
CA HIS A 67 7.03 18.36 7.63
C HIS A 67 8.42 18.88 8.05
N ARG A 68 9.42 18.00 8.14
CA ARG A 68 10.80 18.39 8.47
C ARG A 68 11.40 19.35 7.44
N PHE A 69 11.18 19.08 6.15
CA PHE A 69 11.65 19.94 5.08
C PHE A 69 11.00 21.33 5.14
N ASN A 70 9.67 21.36 5.25
CA ASN A 70 8.93 22.61 5.28
C ASN A 70 9.28 23.45 6.52
N GLN A 71 9.47 22.83 7.70
CA GLN A 71 9.90 23.55 8.91
C GLN A 71 11.25 24.27 8.75
N GLN A 72 12.19 23.64 8.04
CA GLN A 72 13.51 24.24 7.78
C GLN A 72 13.44 25.42 6.79
N HIS A 73 12.37 25.50 6.00
CA HIS A 73 12.18 26.50 4.93
C HIS A 73 10.97 27.41 5.15
N SER A 74 10.36 27.39 6.34
CA SER A 74 9.11 28.13 6.67
C SER A 74 9.32 29.63 6.89
N SER A 75 10.57 30.11 6.91
CA SER A 75 10.93 31.45 7.41
C SER A 75 10.98 32.54 6.34
N THR A 76 10.63 32.23 5.09
CA THR A 76 10.89 33.13 3.97
C THR A 76 9.58 33.73 3.45
N ASP A 77 9.46 35.06 3.43
CA ASP A 77 8.43 35.84 2.70
C ASP A 77 8.59 35.71 1.16
N ASP A 78 9.22 34.63 0.70
CA ASP A 78 9.55 34.36 -0.69
C ASP A 78 8.46 33.47 -1.30
N GLU A 79 7.76 34.01 -2.29
CA GLU A 79 6.75 33.31 -3.08
C GLU A 79 7.31 32.05 -3.78
N PHE A 80 8.62 32.00 -4.01
CA PHE A 80 9.30 30.87 -4.66
C PHE A 80 9.94 29.88 -3.67
N ALA A 81 9.68 30.02 -2.37
CA ALA A 81 10.18 29.08 -1.38
C ALA A 81 9.72 27.64 -1.69
N PRO A 82 10.62 26.65 -1.68
CA PRO A 82 10.27 25.28 -2.01
C PRO A 82 9.34 24.70 -0.94
N VAL A 83 8.27 24.04 -1.38
CA VAL A 83 7.34 23.34 -0.50
C VAL A 83 7.31 21.86 -0.86
N MET A 84 7.61 21.02 0.13
CA MET A 84 7.49 19.58 -0.02
C MET A 84 6.05 19.15 0.31
N LYS A 85 5.44 18.39 -0.60
CA LYS A 85 4.12 17.77 -0.41
C LYS A 85 4.28 16.25 -0.50
N SER A 86 3.62 15.54 0.42
CA SER A 86 3.47 14.09 0.31
C SER A 86 2.45 13.73 -0.77
N LEU A 87 2.56 12.52 -1.32
CA LEU A 87 1.63 12.02 -2.34
C LEU A 87 0.17 12.00 -1.83
N SER A 88 0.00 11.71 -0.53
CA SER A 88 -1.29 11.76 0.17
C SER A 88 -1.91 13.16 0.30
N ARG A 89 -1.12 14.22 0.14
CA ARG A 89 -1.53 15.62 0.30
C ARG A 89 -1.57 16.37 -1.03
N GLN A 90 -1.51 15.66 -2.16
CA GLN A 90 -1.46 16.24 -3.49
C GLN A 90 -2.72 15.90 -4.31
N GLY A 91 -3.58 16.90 -4.52
CA GLY A 91 -4.70 16.84 -5.47
C GLY A 91 -5.50 15.52 -5.46
N ASN A 92 -5.72 14.96 -6.65
CA ASN A 92 -6.42 13.68 -6.83
C ASN A 92 -5.60 12.48 -6.32
N MET A 93 -4.28 12.60 -6.23
CA MET A 93 -3.41 11.51 -5.76
C MET A 93 -3.63 11.20 -4.27
N GLY A 94 -3.91 12.24 -3.48
CA GLY A 94 -4.31 12.08 -2.08
C GLY A 94 -5.59 11.26 -1.90
N LEU A 95 -6.54 11.43 -2.83
CA LEU A 95 -7.77 10.64 -2.84
C LEU A 95 -7.47 9.17 -3.13
N TYR A 96 -6.60 8.86 -4.09
CA TYR A 96 -6.21 7.47 -4.36
C TYR A 96 -5.49 6.81 -3.19
N VAL A 97 -4.56 7.51 -2.54
CA VAL A 97 -3.83 6.99 -1.37
C VAL A 97 -4.80 6.71 -0.21
N SER A 98 -5.67 7.67 0.12
CA SER A 98 -6.65 7.50 1.21
C SER A 98 -7.67 6.40 0.90
N MET A 99 -8.16 6.33 -0.34
CA MET A 99 -9.06 5.28 -0.80
C MET A 99 -8.39 3.91 -0.64
N ALA A 100 -7.14 3.74 -1.10
CA ALA A 100 -6.39 2.49 -0.93
C ALA A 100 -6.25 2.07 0.55
N GLN A 101 -5.95 3.03 1.43
CA GLN A 101 -5.88 2.79 2.88
C GLN A 101 -7.22 2.32 3.45
N TYR A 102 -8.32 3.01 3.15
CA TYR A 102 -9.65 2.63 3.65
C TYR A 102 -10.10 1.27 3.12
N TRP A 103 -9.90 1.00 1.82
CA TRP A 103 -10.22 -0.30 1.24
C TRP A 103 -9.42 -1.43 1.87
N SER A 104 -8.12 -1.23 2.11
CA SER A 104 -7.29 -2.22 2.80
C SER A 104 -7.86 -2.57 4.18
N VAL A 105 -8.25 -1.57 4.96
CA VAL A 105 -8.87 -1.77 6.28
C VAL A 105 -10.22 -2.49 6.17
N TYR A 106 -11.10 -2.07 5.27
CA TYR A 106 -12.42 -2.67 5.12
C TYR A 106 -12.35 -4.13 4.65
N ILE A 107 -11.51 -4.42 3.66
CA ILE A 107 -11.30 -5.79 3.16
C ILE A 107 -10.72 -6.65 4.29
N SER A 108 -9.69 -6.16 4.97
CA SER A 108 -9.08 -6.89 6.09
C SER A 108 -10.09 -7.18 7.21
N LEU A 109 -10.90 -6.19 7.60
CA LEU A 109 -11.94 -6.34 8.61
C LEU A 109 -12.97 -7.39 8.20
N LEU A 110 -13.45 -7.33 6.95
CA LEU A 110 -14.41 -8.30 6.42
C LEU A 110 -13.84 -9.72 6.47
N PHE A 111 -12.59 -9.91 6.06
CA PHE A 111 -11.93 -11.21 6.10
C PHE A 111 -11.76 -11.72 7.54
N VAL A 112 -11.30 -10.87 8.47
CA VAL A 112 -11.13 -11.24 9.88
C VAL A 112 -12.46 -11.63 10.51
N LEU A 113 -13.53 -10.87 10.27
CA LEU A 113 -14.86 -11.19 10.78
C LEU A 113 -15.39 -12.49 10.20
N THR A 114 -15.29 -12.67 8.89
CA THR A 114 -15.78 -13.88 8.20
C THR A 114 -15.02 -15.12 8.68
N MET A 115 -13.69 -15.06 8.75
CA MET A 115 -12.87 -16.16 9.24
C MET A 115 -13.09 -16.41 10.73
N GLY A 116 -13.28 -15.35 11.52
CA GLY A 116 -13.66 -15.46 12.93
C GLY A 116 -14.97 -16.23 13.13
N LEU A 117 -15.99 -15.95 12.32
CA LEU A 117 -17.26 -16.68 12.35
C LEU A 117 -17.10 -18.16 11.95
N VAL A 118 -16.27 -18.44 10.95
CA VAL A 118 -15.97 -19.83 10.55
C VAL A 118 -15.28 -20.59 11.68
N LEU A 119 -14.23 -20.01 12.26
CA LEU A 119 -13.50 -20.60 13.38
C LEU A 119 -14.37 -20.77 14.61
N TRP A 120 -15.25 -19.80 14.90
CA TRP A 120 -16.21 -19.90 15.99
C TRP A 120 -17.12 -21.11 15.81
N ASN A 121 -17.74 -21.26 14.63
CA ASN A 121 -18.64 -22.38 14.36
C ASN A 121 -17.91 -23.73 14.41
N ALA A 122 -16.71 -23.82 13.85
CA ALA A 122 -15.89 -25.03 13.93
C ALA A 122 -15.51 -25.36 15.38
N GLY A 123 -15.14 -24.35 16.17
CA GLY A 123 -14.81 -24.50 17.59
C GLY A 123 -15.99 -24.97 18.44
N LEU A 124 -17.18 -24.41 18.22
CA LEU A 124 -18.40 -24.84 18.90
C LEU A 124 -18.78 -26.28 18.56
N LEU A 125 -18.75 -26.66 17.28
CA LEU A 125 -19.05 -28.04 16.87
C LEU A 125 -18.03 -29.02 17.45
N GLY A 126 -16.75 -28.63 17.48
CA GLY A 126 -15.67 -29.41 18.07
C GLY A 126 -15.87 -29.64 19.57
N SER A 127 -16.26 -28.60 20.32
CA SER A 127 -16.52 -28.74 21.75
C SER A 127 -17.76 -29.58 22.01
N LEU A 128 -18.87 -29.34 21.29
CA LEU A 128 -20.15 -30.08 21.37
C LEU A 128 -19.97 -31.59 21.24
N ARG A 129 -19.13 -32.03 20.32
CA ARG A 129 -18.85 -33.45 20.10
C ARG A 129 -18.18 -34.14 21.29
N ARG A 130 -17.45 -33.40 22.12
CA ARG A 130 -16.69 -33.90 23.27
C ARG A 130 -17.37 -33.65 24.62
N TYR A 131 -18.61 -33.14 24.64
CA TYR A 131 -19.33 -32.89 25.91
C TYR A 131 -19.49 -34.12 26.79
N GLY A 132 -19.69 -35.30 26.19
CA GLY A 132 -19.79 -36.56 26.93
C GLY A 132 -18.50 -36.93 27.67
N GLU A 133 -17.34 -36.61 27.10
CA GLU A 133 -16.03 -36.87 27.70
C GLU A 133 -15.81 -36.00 28.96
N PHE A 134 -16.24 -34.74 28.91
CA PHE A 134 -16.12 -33.82 30.05
C PHE A 134 -16.98 -34.29 31.24
N GLY A 135 -18.18 -34.82 30.98
CA GLY A 135 -19.06 -35.35 32.01
C GLY A 135 -18.45 -36.54 32.76
N VAL A 136 -17.77 -37.44 32.04
CA VAL A 136 -17.08 -38.59 32.64
C VAL A 136 -15.86 -38.16 33.45
N ARG A 137 -15.05 -37.21 32.94
CA ARG A 137 -13.88 -36.67 33.66
C ARG A 137 -14.26 -36.00 34.97
N LEU A 138 -15.35 -35.22 34.97
CA LEU A 138 -15.90 -34.60 36.17
C LEU A 138 -16.43 -35.63 37.16
N ALA A 139 -17.10 -36.69 36.68
CA ALA A 139 -17.59 -37.77 37.53
C ALA A 139 -16.47 -38.59 38.19
N MET A 140 -15.29 -38.67 37.55
CA MET A 140 -14.08 -39.26 38.15
C MET A 140 -13.36 -38.34 39.15
N GLY A 141 -13.87 -37.11 39.38
CA GLY A 141 -13.33 -36.20 40.38
C GLY A 141 -12.27 -35.21 39.86
N GLU A 142 -12.12 -35.06 38.54
CA GLU A 142 -11.23 -34.03 37.98
C GLU A 142 -11.77 -32.62 38.26
N ALA A 143 -10.87 -31.68 38.60
CA ALA A 143 -11.26 -30.30 38.86
C ALA A 143 -11.72 -29.59 37.58
N LYS A 144 -12.84 -28.86 37.65
CA LYS A 144 -13.42 -28.09 36.53
C LYS A 144 -12.40 -27.16 35.87
N ASP A 145 -11.56 -26.53 36.67
CA ASP A 145 -10.54 -25.60 36.20
C ASP A 145 -9.47 -26.30 35.35
N HIS A 146 -9.13 -27.55 35.67
CA HIS A 146 -8.14 -28.31 34.91
C HIS A 146 -8.67 -28.71 33.52
N VAL A 147 -9.95 -29.13 33.46
CA VAL A 147 -10.64 -29.43 32.19
C VAL A 147 -10.70 -28.18 31.31
N PHE A 148 -11.09 -27.03 31.88
CA PHE A 148 -11.15 -25.77 31.14
C PHE A 148 -9.78 -25.28 30.66
N ALA A 149 -8.76 -25.34 31.52
CA ALA A 149 -7.39 -24.98 31.15
C ALA A 149 -6.86 -25.84 29.99
N THR A 150 -7.13 -27.15 30.02
CA THR A 150 -6.74 -28.07 28.94
C THR A 150 -7.36 -27.66 27.60
N LEU A 151 -8.62 -27.24 27.58
CA LEU A 151 -9.29 -26.76 26.36
C LEU A 151 -8.68 -25.47 25.82
N ILE A 152 -8.32 -24.54 26.70
CA ILE A 152 -7.62 -23.31 26.30
C ILE A 152 -6.26 -23.65 25.69
N TYR A 153 -5.48 -24.56 26.32
CA TYR A 153 -4.19 -24.97 25.78
C TYR A 153 -4.31 -25.64 24.41
N GLU A 154 -5.32 -26.50 24.21
CA GLU A 154 -5.60 -27.12 22.92
C GLU A 154 -5.95 -26.07 21.85
N ALA A 155 -6.81 -25.11 22.18
CA ALA A 155 -7.18 -24.02 21.27
C ALA A 155 -5.99 -23.12 20.92
N ILE A 156 -5.14 -22.77 21.90
CA ILE A 156 -3.93 -21.99 21.67
C ILE A 156 -2.97 -22.75 20.76
N ALA A 157 -2.76 -24.05 20.99
CA ALA A 157 -1.87 -24.87 20.15
C ALA A 157 -2.36 -24.90 18.70
N ILE A 158 -3.66 -25.11 18.48
CA ILE A 158 -4.27 -25.07 17.14
C ILE A 158 -4.10 -23.69 16.51
N GLY A 159 -4.33 -22.61 17.27
CA GLY A 159 -4.16 -21.23 16.79
C GLY A 159 -2.72 -20.93 16.35
N ILE A 160 -1.72 -21.35 17.13
CA ILE A 160 -0.30 -21.17 16.80
C ILE A 160 0.06 -21.93 15.53
N ILE A 161 -0.29 -23.21 15.45
CA ILE A 161 -0.01 -24.05 14.28
C ILE A 161 -0.71 -23.48 13.04
N GLY A 162 -1.97 -23.09 13.17
CA GLY A 162 -2.74 -22.47 12.08
C GLY A 162 -2.11 -21.16 11.61
N THR A 163 -1.62 -20.33 12.53
CA THR A 163 -0.95 -19.06 12.19
C THR A 163 0.36 -19.31 11.45
N LEU A 164 1.18 -20.27 11.91
CA LEU A 164 2.44 -20.63 11.26
C LEU A 164 2.20 -21.13 9.83
N ILE A 165 1.27 -22.08 9.66
CA ILE A 165 0.93 -22.65 8.36
C ILE A 165 0.30 -21.59 7.45
N GLY A 166 -0.66 -20.83 7.96
CA GLY A 166 -1.33 -19.77 7.20
C GLY A 166 -0.38 -18.67 6.74
N THR A 167 0.55 -18.25 7.59
CA THR A 167 1.58 -17.27 7.23
C THR A 167 2.54 -17.83 6.18
N ALA A 168 2.97 -19.08 6.31
CA ALA A 168 3.83 -19.71 5.33
C ALA A 168 3.16 -19.77 3.94
N PHE A 169 1.89 -20.18 3.86
CA PHE A 169 1.14 -20.16 2.60
C PHE A 169 0.89 -18.74 2.10
N GLY A 170 0.54 -17.79 2.97
CA GLY A 170 0.34 -16.39 2.61
C GLY A 170 1.58 -15.77 1.98
N LEU A 171 2.75 -15.98 2.60
CA LEU A 171 4.04 -15.53 2.06
C LEU A 171 4.39 -16.24 0.75
N LEU A 172 4.11 -17.54 0.63
CA LEU A 172 4.34 -18.28 -0.62
C LEU A 172 3.53 -17.69 -1.78
N PHE A 173 2.23 -17.43 -1.57
CA PHE A 173 1.38 -16.83 -2.60
C PHE A 173 1.77 -15.38 -2.90
N ALA A 174 2.14 -14.59 -1.88
CA ALA A 174 2.64 -13.24 -2.08
C ALA A 174 3.92 -13.22 -2.92
N TRP A 175 4.88 -14.12 -2.61
CA TRP A 175 6.12 -14.26 -3.37
C TRP A 175 5.87 -14.71 -4.82
N LEU A 176 4.94 -15.65 -5.03
CA LEU A 176 4.55 -16.10 -6.36
C LEU A 176 4.00 -14.93 -7.18
N LEU A 177 3.08 -14.15 -6.60
CA LEU A 177 2.49 -12.99 -7.26
C LEU A 177 3.52 -11.90 -7.55
N GLN A 178 4.47 -11.67 -6.65
CA GLN A 178 5.54 -10.70 -6.83
C GLN A 178 6.51 -11.12 -7.95
N THR A 179 6.81 -12.41 -8.08
CA THR A 179 7.79 -12.92 -9.06
C THR A 179 7.23 -12.99 -10.47
N TYR A 180 6.01 -13.51 -10.62
CA TYR A 180 5.40 -13.69 -11.94
C TYR A 180 4.55 -12.49 -12.39
N GLY A 181 4.14 -11.63 -11.45
CA GLY A 181 3.26 -10.51 -11.71
C GLY A 181 1.86 -10.94 -12.17
N LEU A 182 0.97 -9.96 -12.30
CA LEU A 182 -0.26 -10.12 -13.06
C LEU A 182 -0.04 -9.41 -14.40
N ASN A 183 -0.19 -10.13 -15.52
CA ASN A 183 -0.14 -9.49 -16.83
C ASN A 183 -1.44 -8.71 -17.04
N ILE A 184 -1.36 -7.39 -16.89
CA ILE A 184 -2.49 -6.47 -17.03
C ILE A 184 -2.41 -5.68 -18.35
N SER A 185 -1.44 -5.96 -19.23
CA SER A 185 -1.25 -5.22 -20.49
C SER A 185 -2.51 -5.20 -21.36
N GLY A 186 -3.22 -6.33 -21.45
CA GLY A 186 -4.45 -6.42 -22.22
C GLY A 186 -5.63 -5.60 -21.66
N MET A 187 -5.58 -5.17 -20.39
CA MET A 187 -6.60 -4.28 -19.82
C MET A 187 -6.26 -2.80 -20.03
N MET A 188 -5.00 -2.47 -20.32
CA MET A 188 -4.54 -1.11 -20.61
C MET A 188 -4.70 -0.73 -22.09
N GLU A 189 -4.77 -1.71 -23.00
CA GLU A 189 -4.85 -1.53 -24.46
C GLU A 189 -6.19 -0.97 -25.00
N GLY A 190 -7.09 -0.49 -24.14
CA GLY A 190 -8.39 0.04 -24.55
C GLY A 190 -9.02 1.04 -23.58
N ALA A 191 -8.24 1.60 -22.66
CA ALA A 191 -8.70 2.71 -21.84
C ALA A 191 -8.54 4.02 -22.64
N PRO A 192 -9.64 4.75 -22.93
CA PRO A 192 -9.58 6.06 -23.57
C PRO A 192 -8.88 7.13 -22.71
#